data_AF-A0A1B3LLH1-F1
#
_entry.id   AF-A0A1B3LLH1-F1
#
_cell.length_a   1.000
_cell.length_b   1.000
_cell.length_c   1.000
_cell.angle_alpha   90.00
_cell.angle_beta   90.00
_cell.angle_gamma   90.00
#
_symmetry.space_group_name_H-M   'P 1'
#
loop_
_entity.id
_entity.type
_entity.pdbx_description
1 polymer ?
#
loop_
_entity_poly.entity_id
_entity_poly.type
_entity_poly.pdbx_seq_one_letter_code
_entity_poly.pdbx_strand_id
1 'polypeptide(L)' 'MNAPVADPPDRCPRCGGRFTCGAAGPVPCDCFTLKIDADMLADLRERNVGCLCLACLRELTETRTNTQTSGPA' A
#
# COMPACT_ATOMS: atom_id res chain seq x y z
N MET A 1 2.87 -5.38 -29.73
CA MET A 1 1.59 -5.56 -29.03
C MET A 1 1.72 -6.78 -28.13
N ASN A 2 2.18 -6.58 -26.89
CA ASN A 2 2.02 -7.52 -25.78
C ASN A 2 2.44 -6.79 -24.50
N ALA A 3 1.48 -6.33 -23.70
CA ALA A 3 1.74 -6.03 -22.30
C ALA A 3 0.96 -7.11 -21.53
N PRO A 4 1.60 -7.95 -20.70
CA PRO A 4 0.84 -8.73 -19.75
C PRO A 4 0.09 -7.72 -18.89
N VAL A 5 -1.24 -7.73 -19.00
CA VAL A 5 -2.09 -7.13 -17.99
C VAL A 5 -1.71 -7.84 -16.70
N ALA A 6 -0.87 -7.19 -15.91
CA ALA A 6 -0.48 -7.67 -14.60
C ALA A 6 -1.79 -7.76 -13.83
N ASP A 7 -2.33 -8.97 -13.74
CA ASP A 7 -3.31 -9.36 -12.76
C ASP A 7 -2.88 -8.68 -11.46
N PRO A 8 -3.66 -7.73 -10.92
CA PRO A 8 -3.25 -7.02 -9.73
C PRO A 8 -2.96 -8.14 -8.74
N PRO A 9 -1.73 -8.28 -8.22
CA PRO A 9 -1.44 -9.44 -7.41
C PRO A 9 -2.40 -9.35 -6.25
N ASP A 10 -3.41 -10.23 -6.23
CA ASP A 10 -4.38 -10.30 -5.14
C ASP A 10 -3.68 -10.84 -3.87
N ARG A 11 -2.35 -10.73 -3.80
CA ARG A 11 -1.42 -11.31 -2.86
C ARG A 11 -0.37 -10.28 -2.50
N CYS A 12 -0.28 -10.00 -1.22
CA CYS A 12 0.67 -9.05 -0.68
C CYS A 12 2.10 -9.54 -0.96
N PRO A 13 2.99 -8.75 -1.58
CA PRO A 13 4.36 -9.16 -1.82
C PRO A 13 5.17 -9.32 -0.52
N ARG A 14 4.70 -8.73 0.59
CA ARG A 14 5.37 -8.79 1.89
C ARG A 14 5.02 -10.04 2.71
N CYS A 15 3.76 -10.47 2.69
CA CYS A 15 3.28 -11.60 3.51
C CYS A 15 2.60 -12.73 2.73
N GLY A 16 2.36 -12.56 1.43
CA GLY A 16 1.62 -13.51 0.59
C GLY A 16 0.11 -13.57 0.84
N GLY A 17 -0.41 -12.76 1.78
CA GLY A 17 -1.82 -12.76 2.16
C GLY A 17 -2.73 -12.22 1.06
N ARG A 18 -3.95 -12.77 0.94
CA ARG A 18 -4.92 -12.33 -0.05
C ARG A 18 -5.41 -10.90 0.22
N PHE A 19 -5.36 -10.02 -0.77
CA PHE A 19 -5.89 -8.66 -0.69
C PHE A 19 -6.18 -8.15 -2.10
N THR A 20 -7.15 -7.27 -2.27
CA THR A 20 -7.45 -6.71 -3.59
C THR A 20 -6.96 -5.27 -3.64
N CYS A 21 -6.08 -4.97 -4.60
CA CYS A 21 -5.65 -3.60 -4.82
C CYS A 21 -6.65 -2.83 -5.68
N GLY A 22 -7.37 -1.90 -5.06
CA GLY A 22 -8.28 -0.99 -5.76
C GLY A 22 -7.61 0.05 -6.68
N ALA A 23 -6.28 0.03 -6.84
CA ALA A 23 -5.56 1.05 -7.62
C ALA A 23 -5.93 1.05 -9.12
N ALA A 24 -6.38 -0.09 -9.65
CA ALA A 24 -6.83 -0.24 -11.03
C ALA A 24 -8.32 -0.66 -11.15
N GLY A 25 -9.01 -0.79 -10.02
CA GLY A 25 -10.40 -1.25 -9.95
C GLY A 25 -11.40 -0.12 -9.68
N PRO A 26 -12.72 -0.39 -9.84
CA PRO A 26 -13.77 0.56 -9.49
C PRO A 26 -13.96 0.72 -7.97
N VAL A 27 -13.43 -0.21 -7.17
CA VAL A 27 -13.53 -0.21 -5.71
C VAL A 27 -12.19 0.26 -5.12
N PRO A 28 -12.18 1.24 -4.20
CA PRO A 28 -10.95 1.66 -3.52
C PRO A 28 -10.37 0.51 -2.69
N CYS A 29 -9.05 0.48 -2.55
CA CYS A 29 -8.38 -0.50 -1.68
C CYS A 29 -8.87 -0.35 -0.23
N ASP A 30 -8.80 -1.43 0.56
CA ASP A 30 -8.90 -1.34 2.03
C ASP A 30 -7.90 -0.36 2.64
N CYS A 31 -6.79 -0.09 1.95
CA CYS A 31 -5.82 0.94 2.32
C CYS A 31 -6.42 2.36 2.40
N PHE A 32 -7.53 2.61 1.71
CA PHE A 32 -8.29 3.85 1.74
C PHE A 32 -9.29 3.92 2.91
N THR A 33 -9.66 2.78 3.51
CA THR A 33 -10.48 2.74 4.72
C THR A 33 -9.65 3.03 5.97
N LEU A 34 -8.35 2.72 5.92
CA LEU A 34 -7.39 3.18 6.92
C LEU A 34 -7.23 4.69 6.78
N LYS A 35 -7.18 5.41 7.91
CA LYS A 35 -6.75 6.81 7.95
C LYS A 35 -5.26 6.87 7.60
N ILE A 36 -4.98 6.86 6.31
CA ILE A 36 -3.68 7.11 5.71
C ILE A 36 -3.80 8.44 4.97
N ASP A 37 -2.98 9.41 5.36
CA ASP A 37 -2.90 10.69 4.65
C ASP A 37 -2.39 10.50 3.21
N ALA A 38 -2.81 11.38 2.31
CA ALA A 38 -2.43 11.32 0.91
C ALA A 38 -0.90 11.43 0.71
N ASP A 39 -0.22 12.21 1.56
CA ASP A 39 1.25 12.32 1.61
C ASP A 39 1.90 10.98 1.97
N MET A 40 1.39 10.32 3.02
CA MET A 40 1.83 8.99 3.41
C MET A 40 1.60 7.95 2.31
N LEU A 41 0.49 8.04 1.59
CA LEU A 41 0.18 7.16 0.46
C LEU A 41 1.14 7.40 -0.71
N ALA A 42 1.47 8.67 -1.01
CA ALA A 42 2.44 9.00 -2.04
C ALA A 42 3.82 8.44 -1.68
N ASP A 43 4.30 8.68 -0.45
CA ASP A 43 5.57 8.12 0.04
C ASP A 43 5.59 6.58 0.00
N LEU A 44 4.46 5.93 0.36
CA LEU A 44 4.33 4.48 0.23
C LEU A 44 4.42 4.03 -1.22
N ARG A 45 3.82 4.74 -2.18
CA ARG A 45 3.89 4.41 -3.62
C ARG A 45 5.28 4.63 -4.20
N GLU A 46 6.01 5.63 -3.72
CA GLU A 46 7.37 5.91 -4.17
C GLU A 46 8.36 4.88 -3.62
N ARG A 47 8.17 4.46 -2.36
CA ARG A 47 9.09 3.53 -1.67
C ARG A 47 8.74 2.06 -1.83
N ASN A 48 7.45 1.72 -1.92
CA ASN A 48 6.99 0.34 -2.09
C ASN A 48 6.55 0.12 -3.54
N VAL A 49 7.23 -0.84 -4.18
CA VAL A 49 6.89 -1.29 -5.53
C VAL A 49 5.71 -2.26 -5.43
N GLY A 50 4.48 -1.72 -5.31
CA GLY A 50 3.23 -2.48 -5.33
C GLY A 50 2.30 -2.21 -4.15
N CYS A 51 1.12 -2.84 -4.18
CA CYS A 51 0.14 -2.70 -3.11
C CYS A 51 0.37 -3.75 -2.01
N LEU A 52 0.08 -3.37 -0.77
CA LEU A 52 0.21 -4.20 0.43
C LEU A 52 -1.17 -4.49 1.02
N CYS A 53 -1.32 -5.61 1.72
CA CYS A 53 -2.56 -5.92 2.43
C CYS A 53 -2.76 -5.02 3.66
N LEU A 54 -4.01 -4.94 4.14
CA LEU A 54 -4.40 -4.15 5.31
C LEU A 54 -3.53 -4.45 6.56
N ALA A 55 -3.23 -5.73 6.82
CA ALA A 55 -2.40 -6.11 7.98
C ALA A 55 -0.98 -5.53 7.89
N CYS A 56 -0.33 -5.68 6.73
CA CYS A 56 1.01 -5.13 6.50
C CYS A 56 1.00 -3.60 6.54
N LEU A 57 -0.03 -2.97 5.98
CA LEU A 57 -0.21 -1.52 6.04
C LEU A 57 -0.39 -1.04 7.47
N ARG A 58 -1.20 -1.73 8.28
CA ARG A 58 -1.43 -1.37 9.69
C ARG A 58 -0.13 -1.41 10.49
N GLU A 59 0.65 -2.48 10.30
CA GLU A 59 1.98 -2.63 10.89
C GLU A 59 2.96 -1.54 10.42
N LEU A 60 2.95 -1.18 9.12
CA LEU A 60 3.77 -0.07 8.60
C LEU A 60 3.33 1.26 9.18
N THR A 61 2.03 1.52 9.30
CA THR A 61 1.51 2.74 9.90
C THR A 61 1.92 2.83 11.36
N GLU A 62 1.79 1.75 12.13
CA GLU A 62 2.23 1.69 13.53
C GLU A 62 3.75 1.89 13.65
N THR A 63 4.53 1.26 12.77
CA THR A 63 6.00 1.41 12.73
C THR A 63 6.42 2.83 12.30
N ARG A 64 5.74 3.41 11.31
CA ARG A 64 5.96 4.78 10.82
C ARG A 64 5.56 5.79 11.87
N THR A 65 4.41 5.68 12.53
CA THR A 65 4.03 6.62 13.60
C THR A 65 5.12 6.71 14.68
N ASN A 66 5.82 5.61 14.96
CA ASN A 66 6.91 5.58 15.94
C ASN A 66 8.25 6.14 15.42
N THR A 67 8.48 6.17 14.10
CA THR A 67 9.76 6.58 13.47
C THR A 67 9.66 7.87 12.65
N GLN A 68 8.45 8.32 12.33
CA GLN A 68 8.10 9.50 11.53
C GLN A 68 7.91 10.76 12.39
N THR A 69 8.52 10.83 13.58
CA THR A 69 8.83 12.11 14.24
C THR A 69 10.21 12.63 13.81
N SER A 70 10.89 11.95 12.87
CA SER A 70 12.20 12.34 12.36
C SER A 70 12.19 12.46 10.84
N GLY A 71 11.48 13.46 10.32
CA GLY A 71 11.75 14.03 9.00
C GLY A 71 12.58 15.31 9.17
N PRO A 72 13.78 15.43 8.58
CA PRO A 72 14.53 16.68 8.52
C PRO A 72 14.09 17.56 7.34
N ALA A 73 13.68 18.81 7.64
CA ALA A 73 13.98 20.08 6.93
C ALA A 73 12.89 21.13 7.23
#